data_AF-A0A0L6UMC6-F1
#
_entry.id   AF-A0A0L6UMC6-F1
#
_cell.length_a   1.000
_cell.length_b   1.000
_cell.length_c   1.000
_cell.angle_alpha   90.00
_cell.angle_beta   90.00
_cell.angle_gamma   90.00
#
_symmetry.space_group_name_H-M   'P 1'
#
loop_
_entity.id
_entity.type
_entity.pdbx_description
1 polymer ?
#
loop_
_entity_poly.entity_id
_entity_poly.type
_entity_poly.pdbx_seq_one_letter_code
_entity_poly.pdbx_strand_id
1 'polypeptide(L)'
;MILSHPPSTAIPSLDDDEDIEDLETIRKTLLPVYHDYADVFSPVRADKLPPHRPYNHQIKLTGPAPVPGPVYSLSKQESTKLQDYIAENVAKGFLRPSKLNT
;
A
#
# COMPACT_ATOMS: atom_id res chain seq x y z
N MET A 1 -6.46 11.70 31.26
CA MET A 1 -5.49 12.18 30.26
C MET A 1 -6.20 12.22 28.93
N ILE A 2 -6.49 13.41 28.42
CA ILE A 2 -7.20 13.62 27.15
C ILE A 2 -6.14 13.48 26.04
N LEU A 3 -6.24 12.44 25.22
CA LEU A 3 -5.42 12.29 24.00
C LEU A 3 -5.89 13.34 22.99
N SER A 4 -5.32 14.55 23.07
CA SER A 4 -5.42 15.56 22.03
C SER A 4 -4.75 14.99 20.77
N HIS A 5 -5.57 14.51 19.83
CA HIS A 5 -5.10 14.27 18.48
C HIS A 5 -4.88 15.63 17.81
N PRO A 6 -3.75 15.85 17.12
CA PRO A 6 -3.58 17.07 16.34
C PRO A 6 -4.65 17.11 15.23
N PRO A 7 -5.09 18.30 14.80
CA PRO A 7 -6.03 18.42 13.72
C PRO A 7 -5.43 17.79 12.46
N SER A 8 -6.28 17.02 11.79
CA SER A 8 -6.06 16.49 10.46
C SER A 8 -5.61 17.59 9.49
N THR A 9 -4.93 17.11 8.45
CA THR A 9 -4.88 17.67 7.10
C THR A 9 -3.62 18.47 6.76
N ALA A 10 -2.53 17.73 6.49
CA ALA A 10 -1.67 18.11 5.38
C ALA A 10 -2.37 17.61 4.11
N ILE A 11 -3.14 18.50 3.45
CA ILE A 11 -3.54 18.28 2.06
C ILE A 11 -2.22 18.26 1.29
N PRO A 12 -1.85 17.15 0.62
CA PRO A 12 -0.72 17.18 -0.30
C PRO A 12 -1.04 18.25 -1.35
N SER A 13 -0.12 19.20 -1.51
CA SER A 13 -0.18 20.24 -2.54
C SER A 13 -0.64 19.66 -3.88
N LEU A 14 -1.73 20.21 -4.42
CA LEU A 14 -2.41 19.82 -5.66
C LEU A 14 -1.64 20.34 -6.90
N ASP A 15 -0.32 20.21 -6.91
CA ASP A 15 0.52 20.87 -7.90
C ASP A 15 0.92 19.96 -9.09
N ASP A 16 0.38 18.74 -9.15
CA ASP A 16 0.50 17.85 -10.31
C ASP A 16 -0.82 17.85 -11.10
N ASP A 17 -0.82 18.48 -12.29
CA ASP A 17 -2.01 18.57 -13.16
C ASP A 17 -2.59 17.19 -13.54
N GLU A 18 -1.78 16.12 -13.51
CA GLU A 18 -2.21 14.73 -13.76
C GLU A 18 -3.20 14.21 -12.69
N ASP A 19 -3.05 14.63 -11.43
CA ASP A 19 -3.91 14.18 -10.33
C ASP A 19 -5.33 14.77 -10.41
N ILE A 20 -5.50 15.93 -11.08
CA ILE A 20 -6.77 16.66 -11.12
C ILE A 20 -7.77 16.01 -12.08
N GLU A 21 -7.31 15.55 -13.24
CA GLU A 21 -8.15 14.88 -14.25
C GLU A 21 -8.68 13.52 -13.72
N ASP A 22 -7.87 12.83 -12.92
CA ASP A 22 -8.25 11.59 -12.24
C ASP A 22 -9.37 11.82 -11.21
N LEU A 23 -9.28 12.87 -10.39
CA LEU A 23 -10.27 13.13 -9.33
C LEU A 23 -11.67 13.43 -9.89
N GLU A 24 -11.77 14.14 -11.00
CA GLU A 24 -13.07 14.44 -11.62
C GLU A 24 -13.72 13.16 -12.18
N THR A 25 -12.91 12.30 -12.81
CA THR A 25 -13.36 10.99 -13.31
C THR A 25 -13.84 10.09 -12.17
N ILE A 26 -13.10 10.07 -11.06
CA ILE A 26 -13.46 9.31 -9.87
C ILE A 26 -14.78 9.84 -9.28
N ARG A 27 -14.94 11.15 -9.12
CA ARG A 27 -16.20 11.74 -8.59
C ARG A 27 -17.43 11.39 -9.44
N LYS A 28 -17.28 11.28 -10.77
CA LYS A 28 -18.37 10.86 -11.67
C LYS A 28 -18.85 9.42 -11.41
N THR A 29 -17.99 8.56 -10.87
CA THR A 29 -18.30 7.15 -10.59
C THR A 29 -18.68 6.89 -9.13
N LEU A 30 -18.28 7.78 -8.21
CA LEU A 30 -18.59 7.68 -6.79
C LEU A 30 -19.98 8.24 -6.45
N LEU A 31 -20.60 7.66 -5.40
CA LEU A 31 -21.81 8.24 -4.82
C LEU A 31 -21.49 9.63 -4.23
N PRO A 32 -22.45 10.58 -4.26
CA PRO A 32 -22.24 11.95 -3.75
C PRO A 32 -21.70 12.03 -2.32
N VAL A 33 -22.10 11.09 -1.45
CA VAL A 33 -21.64 11.01 -0.06
C VAL A 33 -20.13 10.77 0.09
N TYR A 34 -19.47 10.27 -0.97
CA TYR A 34 -18.04 9.98 -0.97
C TYR A 34 -17.21 10.97 -1.82
N HIS A 35 -17.82 12.03 -2.37
CA HIS A 35 -17.10 12.98 -3.25
C HIS A 35 -15.97 13.73 -2.52
N ASP A 36 -16.11 13.92 -1.21
CA ASP A 36 -15.09 14.51 -0.34
C ASP A 36 -13.89 13.58 -0.13
N TYR A 37 -14.07 12.27 -0.36
CA TYR A 37 -13.04 11.22 -0.23
C TYR A 37 -12.58 10.69 -1.59
N ALA A 38 -12.87 11.40 -2.68
CA ALA A 38 -12.54 10.93 -4.03
C ALA A 38 -11.05 10.63 -4.20
N ASP A 39 -10.19 11.33 -3.47
CA ASP A 39 -8.76 11.10 -3.43
C ASP A 39 -8.34 9.73 -2.90
N VAL A 40 -9.09 9.16 -1.95
CA VAL A 40 -8.85 7.82 -1.40
C VAL A 40 -9.01 6.74 -2.47
N PHE A 41 -9.77 7.02 -3.52
CA PHE A 41 -10.02 6.10 -4.63
C PHE A 41 -9.07 6.32 -5.83
N SER A 42 -8.10 7.23 -5.73
CA SER A 42 -7.12 7.45 -6.80
C SER A 42 -6.16 6.26 -6.92
N PRO A 43 -6.07 5.61 -8.10
CA PRO A 43 -5.11 4.53 -8.33
C PRO A 43 -3.66 5.00 -8.17
N VAL A 44 -3.36 6.22 -8.65
CA VAL A 44 -2.02 6.82 -8.57
C VAL A 44 -1.61 7.04 -7.11
N ARG A 45 -2.53 7.50 -6.27
CA ARG A 45 -2.27 7.64 -4.82
C ARG A 45 -2.19 6.30 -4.12
N ALA A 46 -2.98 5.31 -4.54
CA ALA A 46 -2.96 3.96 -4.00
C ALA A 46 -1.64 3.23 -4.27
N ASP A 47 -0.93 3.58 -5.36
CA ASP A 47 0.38 3.03 -5.71
C ASP A 47 1.55 3.62 -4.88
N LYS A 48 1.27 4.52 -3.93
CA LYS A 48 2.27 5.12 -3.04
C LYS A 48 2.06 4.64 -1.61
N LEU A 49 3.14 4.18 -0.95
CA LEU A 49 3.06 3.83 0.47
C LEU A 49 2.79 5.07 1.33
N PRO A 50 1.97 4.95 2.39
CA PRO A 50 1.81 6.03 3.34
C PRO A 50 3.15 6.32 4.05
N PRO A 51 3.37 7.55 4.54
CA PRO A 51 4.59 7.93 5.25
C PRO A 51 4.88 7.01 6.44
N HIS A 52 6.16 6.67 6.62
CA HIS A 52 6.60 5.86 7.75
C HIS A 52 6.32 6.58 9.08
N ARG A 53 5.82 5.83 10.08
CA ARG A 53 5.50 6.35 11.42
C ARG A 53 6.64 6.07 12.41
N PRO A 54 6.78 6.81 13.53
CA PRO A 54 7.85 6.55 14.50
C PRO A 54 7.69 5.22 15.26
N TYR A 55 6.52 4.59 15.14
CA TYR A 55 6.21 3.29 15.71
C TYR A 55 6.01 2.26 14.60
N ASN A 56 6.62 1.10 14.79
CA ASN A 56 6.36 -0.08 13.98
C ASN A 56 5.36 -1.00 14.70
N HIS A 57 4.56 -1.72 13.93
CA HIS A 57 3.71 -2.76 14.50
C HIS A 57 4.55 -3.99 14.81
N GLN A 58 4.70 -4.33 16.10
CA GLN A 58 5.46 -5.51 16.52
C GLN A 58 4.53 -6.73 16.60
N ILE A 59 4.87 -7.78 15.87
CA ILE A 59 4.22 -9.09 16.00
C ILE A 59 4.95 -9.86 17.11
N LYS A 60 4.28 -10.08 18.24
CA LYS A 60 4.81 -10.88 19.36
C LYS A 60 4.50 -12.35 19.13
N LEU A 61 5.53 -13.15 18.87
CA LEU A 61 5.39 -14.59 18.71
C LEU A 61 5.19 -15.26 20.08
N THR A 62 4.36 -16.31 20.10
CA THR A 62 4.21 -17.19 21.26
C THR A 62 4.66 -18.59 20.84
N GLY A 63 5.56 -19.20 21.61
CA GLY A 63 6.17 -20.49 21.25
C GLY A 63 7.38 -20.39 20.30
N PRO A 64 7.89 -21.54 19.84
CA PRO A 64 9.06 -21.60 18.95
C PRO A 64 8.72 -21.11 17.54
N ALA A 65 9.73 -20.59 16.84
CA ALA A 65 9.59 -20.22 15.43
C ALA A 65 9.32 -21.46 14.56
N PRO A 66 8.39 -21.39 13.58
CA PRO A 66 8.14 -22.50 12.68
C PRO A 66 9.35 -22.76 11.78
N VAL A 67 9.61 -24.03 11.46
CA VAL A 67 10.60 -24.42 10.47
C VAL A 67 10.10 -24.01 9.07
N PRO A 68 10.93 -23.41 8.21
CA PRO A 68 10.53 -23.08 6.84
C PRO A 68 10.04 -24.32 6.09
N GLY A 69 8.83 -24.24 5.51
CA GLY A 69 8.28 -25.29 4.65
C GLY A 69 8.85 -25.23 3.23
N PRO A 70 8.67 -26.30 2.42
CA PRO A 70 9.08 -26.30 1.02
C PRO A 70 8.26 -25.30 0.19
N VAL A 71 8.88 -24.74 -0.85
CA VAL A 71 8.17 -23.93 -1.85
C VAL A 71 7.42 -24.87 -2.79
N TYR A 72 6.11 -24.69 -2.93
CA TYR A 72 5.30 -25.48 -3.85
C TYR A 72 5.60 -25.12 -5.31
N SER A 73 5.61 -26.13 -6.18
CA SER A 73 5.80 -25.93 -7.62
C SER A 73 4.62 -25.19 -8.23
N LEU A 74 4.91 -24.12 -8.97
CA LEU A 74 3.95 -23.38 -9.77
C LEU A 74 4.02 -23.82 -11.23
N SER A 75 2.90 -23.74 -11.94
CA SER A 75 2.89 -23.87 -13.40
C SER A 75 3.68 -22.71 -14.05
N LYS A 76 4.04 -22.87 -15.32
CA LYS A 76 4.75 -21.81 -16.07
C LYS A 76 3.95 -20.50 -16.08
N GLN A 77 2.64 -20.57 -16.28
CA GLN A 77 1.78 -19.40 -16.33
C GLN A 77 1.69 -18.69 -14.97
N GLU A 78 1.55 -19.45 -13.88
CA GLU A 78 1.51 -18.88 -12.53
C GLU A 78 2.84 -18.26 -12.14
N SER A 79 3.96 -18.91 -12.49
CA SER A 79 5.30 -18.40 -12.23
C SER A 79 5.56 -17.08 -12.94
N THR A 80 5.20 -16.96 -14.23
CA THR A 80 5.31 -15.69 -14.97
C THR A 80 4.49 -14.59 -14.32
N LYS A 81 3.21 -14.84 -14.02
CA LYS A 81 2.35 -13.84 -13.36
C LYS A 81 2.88 -13.41 -12.00
N LEU A 82 3.42 -14.36 -11.22
CA LEU A 82 4.02 -14.06 -9.92
C LEU A 82 5.26 -13.19 -10.07
N GLN A 83 6.10 -13.46 -11.07
CA GLN A 83 7.29 -12.64 -11.35
C GLN A 83 6.92 -11.21 -11.76
N ASP A 84 5.93 -11.04 -12.63
CA ASP A 84 5.45 -9.73 -13.07
C ASP A 84 4.92 -8.93 -11.86
N TYR A 85 4.09 -9.57 -11.02
CA TYR A 85 3.57 -8.95 -9.81
C TYR A 85 4.67 -8.54 -8.84
N ILE A 86 5.66 -9.40 -8.59
CA ILE A 86 6.79 -9.08 -7.73
C ILE A 86 7.58 -7.90 -8.30
N ALA A 87 7.87 -7.90 -9.61
CA ALA A 87 8.63 -6.83 -10.24
C ALA A 87 7.91 -5.48 -10.13
N GLU A 88 6.61 -5.44 -10.42
CA GLU A 88 5.77 -4.25 -10.28
C GLU A 88 5.77 -3.72 -8.83
N ASN A 89 5.55 -4.59 -7.85
CA ASN A 89 5.43 -4.18 -6.45
C ASN A 89 6.79 -3.86 -5.81
N VAL A 90 7.89 -4.40 -6.34
CA VAL A 90 9.25 -3.94 -6.00
C VAL A 90 9.50 -2.54 -6.57
N ALA A 91 9.10 -2.27 -7.82
CA ALA A 91 9.22 -0.94 -8.42
C ALA A 91 8.40 0.13 -7.67
N LYS A 92 7.19 -0.23 -7.21
CA LYS A 92 6.34 0.60 -6.33
C LYS A 92 6.91 0.78 -4.92
N GLY A 93 7.90 -0.02 -4.53
CA GLY A 93 8.49 -0.02 -3.17
C GLY A 93 7.65 -0.72 -2.11
N PHE A 94 6.60 -1.46 -2.50
CA PHE A 94 5.74 -2.24 -1.59
C PHE A 94 6.44 -3.49 -1.09
N LEU A 95 7.27 -4.09 -1.93
CA LEU A 95 8.07 -5.26 -1.60
C LEU A 95 9.56 -4.91 -1.57
N ARG A 96 10.29 -5.57 -0.66
CA ARG A 96 11.74 -5.45 -0.54
C ARG A 96 12.35 -6.83 -0.27
N PRO A 97 13.47 -7.18 -0.92
CA PRO A 97 14.23 -8.37 -0.57
C PRO A 97 14.62 -8.37 0.91
N SER A 98 14.46 -9.51 1.58
CA SER A 98 14.94 -9.72 2.94
C SER A 98 15.64 -11.06 3.04
N LYS A 99 16.53 -11.18 4.02
CA LYS A 99 17.18 -12.44 4.37
C LYS A 99 16.76 -12.78 5.78
N LEU A 100 16.23 -13.97 5.98
CA LEU A 100 16.14 -14.54 7.31
C LEU A 100 17.57 -14.93 7.69
N ASN A 101 18.08 -14.39 8.79
CA ASN A 101 19.36 -14.80 9.34
C ASN A 101 19.16 -16.20 9.91
N THR A 102 19.49 -17.22 9.12
CA THR A 102 19.56 -18.61 9.58
C THR A 102 20.81 -18.81 10.42
#